data_AF-A0A0J7KLS1-F1
#
_entry.id   AF-A0A0J7KLS1-F1
#
_cell.length_a   1.000
_cell.length_b   1.000
_cell.length_c   1.000
_cell.angle_alpha   90.00
_cell.angle_beta   90.00
_cell.angle_gamma   90.00
#
_symmetry.space_group_name_H-M   'P 1'
#
loop_
_entity.id
_entity.type
_entity.pdbx_description
1 polymer ?
#
loop_
_entity_poly.entity_id
_entity_poly.type
_entity_poly.pdbx_seq_one_letter_code
_entity_poly.pdbx_strand_id
1 'polypeptide(L)'
;MKWTNSVAIQTIEGLPLRLRVLPSLRDIEEDNGNSSSSRFWKYLRFMGRLSFSQFGLLWLLVMWTVAGAAAFCAAEGPREREQVVSLKSMQKDLAVGLATELRQLRTERDQDVEPLWSDKVRQYVAKHEELLLIAVSSGYGFGAPVPRTTIGRTVGVIFAAIGIPAHFLLILNFGVMVALRLQKYALVRRGARLDNAEISHFTMPRWVKILPFICSVAYYILGILCFGIARSRPIAASVMFPLDFTAAGGLSTIAGHVRILYGLYLEGAVTIAAIVVAVLRVSATQSLTNIGLKYGLLIED
;
A
#
# COMPACT_ATOMS: atom_id res chain seq x y z
N MET A 1 15.91 35.50 43.58
CA MET A 1 16.11 34.06 43.82
C MET A 1 14.79 33.43 44.24
N LYS A 2 14.10 32.74 43.32
CA LYS A 2 13.28 31.55 43.57
C LYS A 2 12.70 31.11 42.22
N TRP A 3 13.37 30.12 41.64
CA TRP A 3 12.85 29.26 40.59
C TRP A 3 11.71 28.43 41.17
N THR A 4 10.60 28.35 40.43
CA THR A 4 9.75 27.17 40.41
C THR A 4 9.19 27.02 39.01
N ASN A 5 9.82 26.13 38.24
CA ASN A 5 9.23 25.57 37.05
C ASN A 5 8.06 24.68 37.48
N SER A 6 6.88 24.94 36.97
CA SER A 6 5.88 23.88 36.82
C SER A 6 5.70 23.65 35.33
N VAL A 7 6.44 22.66 34.83
CA VAL A 7 6.14 22.01 33.56
C VAL A 7 4.82 21.30 33.78
N ALA A 8 3.72 22.02 33.56
CA ALA A 8 2.39 21.44 33.50
C ALA A 8 2.36 20.52 32.26
N ILE A 9 2.68 19.25 32.49
CA ILE A 9 2.31 18.14 31.62
C ILE A 9 0.79 18.08 31.68
N GLN A 10 0.12 18.91 30.87
CA GLN A 10 -1.27 18.72 30.49
C GLN A 10 -1.32 17.51 29.57
N THR A 11 -1.29 16.33 30.18
CA THR A 11 -1.85 15.12 29.59
C THR A 11 -3.36 15.26 29.69
N ILE A 12 -3.95 15.98 28.72
CA ILE A 12 -5.39 15.95 28.50
C ILE A 12 -5.70 14.53 28.01
N GLU A 13 -6.25 13.72 28.92
CA GLU A 13 -6.93 12.48 28.59
C GLU A 13 -7.98 12.77 27.51
N GLY A 14 -7.90 12.06 26.37
CA GLY A 14 -9.01 11.99 25.41
C GLY A 14 -8.82 12.69 24.07
N LEU A 15 -7.75 13.45 23.82
CA LEU A 15 -7.49 13.97 22.46
C LEU A 15 -6.53 13.02 21.70
N PRO A 16 -6.99 12.26 20.68
CA PRO A 16 -6.09 11.40 19.93
C PRO A 16 -5.05 12.27 19.24
N LEU A 17 -3.76 11.99 19.51
CA LEU A 17 -2.60 12.63 18.89
C LEU A 17 -2.88 12.94 17.41
N ARG A 18 -2.95 14.23 17.08
CA ARG A 18 -3.46 14.73 15.80
C ARG A 18 -2.35 15.44 15.03
N LEU A 19 -1.91 14.88 13.91
CA LEU A 19 -1.04 15.56 12.97
C LEU A 19 -1.87 16.60 12.17
N ARG A 20 -1.43 17.87 12.15
CA ARG A 20 -2.14 18.96 11.44
C ARG A 20 -2.05 18.77 9.92
N VAL A 21 -3.13 19.11 9.22
CA VAL A 21 -3.26 18.98 7.75
C VAL A 21 -2.43 20.02 7.01
N LEU A 22 -2.29 21.22 7.56
CA LEU A 22 -1.36 22.26 7.11
C LEU A 22 -0.92 23.07 8.34
N PRO A 23 0.35 23.50 8.43
CA PRO A 23 0.68 24.64 9.28
C PRO A 23 -0.11 25.85 8.76
N SER A 24 -0.91 26.46 9.64
CA SER A 24 -1.61 27.71 9.34
C SER A 24 -0.57 28.83 9.22
N LEU A 25 -0.69 29.67 8.20
CA LEU A 25 0.14 30.88 8.03
C LEU A 25 0.07 31.83 9.25
N ARG A 26 -0.96 31.68 10.10
CA ARG A 26 -1.10 32.45 11.35
C ARG A 26 -0.06 32.12 12.43
N ASP A 27 0.55 30.93 12.37
CA ASP A 27 1.64 30.56 13.31
C ASP A 27 2.96 31.28 12.96
N ILE A 28 3.05 31.97 11.81
CA ILE A 28 4.20 32.81 11.43
C ILE A 28 4.08 34.20 12.05
N GLU A 29 2.85 34.64 12.38
CA GLU A 29 2.58 36.03 12.81
C GLU A 29 2.62 36.20 14.33
N GLU A 30 2.35 35.15 15.12
CA GLU A 30 2.42 35.20 16.58
C GLU A 30 3.86 35.20 17.16
N ASP A 31 4.88 34.87 16.35
CA ASP A 31 6.30 34.79 16.78
C ASP A 31 7.10 36.06 16.39
N ASN A 32 6.42 37.20 16.27
CA ASN A 32 7.05 38.53 16.19
C ASN A 32 7.52 39.05 17.57
N GLY A 33 7.15 38.36 18.65
CA GLY A 33 7.58 38.66 20.01
C GLY A 33 8.81 37.85 20.41
N ASN A 34 10.00 38.36 20.09
CA ASN A 34 11.27 38.06 20.78
C ASN A 34 11.95 36.70 20.52
N SER A 35 12.93 36.69 19.60
CA SER A 35 14.31 36.19 19.82
C SER A 35 15.07 36.01 18.50
N SER A 36 16.38 36.28 18.53
CA SER A 36 17.39 36.12 17.48
C SER A 36 17.56 34.65 17.05
N SER A 37 16.51 34.03 16.53
CA SER A 37 16.56 32.71 15.91
C SER A 37 16.83 32.91 14.42
N SER A 38 17.95 32.35 13.95
CA SER A 38 18.38 32.47 12.55
C SER A 38 17.26 32.06 11.60
N ARG A 39 17.10 32.77 10.48
CA ARG A 39 16.11 32.44 9.44
C ARG A 39 16.10 30.94 9.11
N PHE A 40 17.27 30.31 9.12
CA PHE A 40 17.46 28.88 8.95
C PHE A 40 16.71 28.01 9.99
N TRP A 41 16.75 28.34 11.28
CA TRP A 41 16.01 27.61 12.33
C TRP A 41 14.49 27.77 12.19
N LYS A 42 14.03 28.94 11.75
CA LYS A 42 12.61 29.16 11.41
C LYS A 42 12.19 28.30 10.23
N TYR A 43 12.99 28.26 9.15
CA TYR A 43 12.75 27.38 8.01
C TYR A 43 12.86 25.89 8.37
N LEU A 44 13.80 25.48 9.21
CA LEU A 44 13.96 24.10 9.65
C LEU A 44 12.80 23.65 10.54
N ARG A 45 12.28 24.52 11.42
CA ARG A 45 11.10 24.27 12.24
C ARG A 45 9.82 24.25 11.39
N PHE A 46 9.72 25.10 10.38
CA PHE A 46 8.63 25.10 9.40
C PHE A 46 8.68 23.85 8.51
N MET A 47 9.85 23.46 8.01
CA MET A 47 10.06 22.21 7.26
C MET A 47 9.80 20.97 8.12
N GLY A 48 10.18 20.99 9.40
CA GLY A 48 9.79 19.96 10.36
C GLY A 48 8.27 19.87 10.49
N ARG A 49 7.58 21.00 10.67
CA ARG A 49 6.10 21.05 10.72
C ARG A 49 5.42 20.67 9.40
N LEU A 50 6.05 20.95 8.26
CA LEU A 50 5.58 20.57 6.92
C LEU A 50 5.79 19.07 6.66
N SER A 51 6.90 18.51 7.12
CA SER A 51 7.20 17.06 7.06
C SER A 51 6.26 16.24 7.95
N PHE A 52 5.77 16.83 9.05
CA PHE A 52 4.71 16.27 9.89
C PHE A 52 3.29 16.64 9.45
N SER A 53 3.10 17.33 8.32
CA SER A 53 1.80 17.45 7.67
C SER A 53 1.51 16.19 6.85
N GLN A 54 0.23 15.83 6.72
CA GLN A 54 -0.24 14.73 5.88
C GLN A 54 0.31 14.77 4.45
N PHE A 55 0.49 15.97 3.90
CA PHE A 55 1.05 16.15 2.57
C PHE A 55 2.58 15.94 2.55
N GLY A 56 3.28 16.35 3.61
CA GLY A 56 4.71 16.10 3.76
C GLY A 56 5.02 14.62 3.96
N LEU A 57 4.22 13.92 4.78
CA LEU A 57 4.37 12.48 4.97
C LEU A 57 4.09 11.70 3.68
N LEU A 58 3.09 12.11 2.89
CA LEU A 58 2.82 11.54 1.57
C LEU A 58 4.02 11.74 0.65
N TRP A 59 4.53 12.96 0.55
CA TRP A 59 5.68 13.30 -0.28
C TRP A 59 6.94 12.53 0.13
N LEU A 60 7.22 12.46 1.44
CA LEU A 60 8.35 11.70 1.99
C LEU A 60 8.22 10.21 1.66
N LEU A 61 7.03 9.63 1.78
CA LEU A 61 6.80 8.24 1.41
C LEU A 61 6.99 8.01 -0.09
N VAL A 62 6.55 8.92 -0.96
CA VAL A 62 6.80 8.82 -2.41
C VAL A 62 8.30 8.88 -2.72
N MET A 63 9.03 9.82 -2.12
CA MET A 63 10.48 9.89 -2.30
C MET A 63 11.18 8.65 -1.70
N TRP A 64 10.66 8.12 -0.59
CA TRP A 64 11.13 6.88 0.03
C TRP A 64 10.91 5.68 -0.88
N THR A 65 9.76 5.55 -1.55
CA THR A 65 9.52 4.44 -2.49
C THR A 65 10.42 4.53 -3.73
N VAL A 66 10.64 5.73 -4.27
CA VAL A 66 11.58 5.94 -5.38
C VAL A 66 13.01 5.60 -4.97
N ALA A 67 13.44 6.01 -3.77
CA ALA A 67 14.75 5.67 -3.24
C ALA A 67 14.91 4.15 -3.03
N GLY A 68 13.88 3.48 -2.52
CA GLY A 68 13.86 2.02 -2.39
C GLY A 68 13.96 1.31 -3.74
N ALA A 69 13.20 1.75 -4.74
CA ALA A 69 13.29 1.22 -6.09
C ALA A 69 14.71 1.38 -6.68
N ALA A 70 15.32 2.55 -6.51
CA ALA A 70 16.71 2.77 -6.95
C ALA A 70 17.71 1.87 -6.20
N ALA A 71 17.57 1.72 -4.89
CA ALA A 71 18.43 0.86 -4.07
C ALA A 71 18.32 -0.62 -4.48
N PHE A 72 17.11 -1.11 -4.75
CA PHE A 72 16.91 -2.48 -5.24
C PHE A 72 17.44 -2.66 -6.66
N CYS A 73 17.22 -1.71 -7.55
CA CYS A 73 17.80 -1.74 -8.90
C CYS A 73 19.33 -1.77 -8.85
N ALA A 74 19.96 -1.06 -7.91
CA ALA A 74 21.42 -1.09 -7.75
C ALA A 74 21.92 -2.40 -7.11
N ALA A 75 21.21 -2.93 -6.12
CA ALA A 75 21.62 -4.13 -5.40
C ALA A 75 21.37 -5.44 -6.18
N GLU A 76 20.25 -5.54 -6.89
CA GLU A 76 19.84 -6.77 -7.61
C GLU A 76 20.02 -6.66 -9.13
N GLY A 77 20.09 -5.45 -9.69
CA GLY A 77 20.09 -5.22 -11.13
C GLY A 77 21.22 -5.92 -11.91
N PRO A 78 22.49 -5.93 -11.44
CA PRO A 78 23.57 -6.64 -12.13
C PRO A 78 23.29 -8.15 -12.22
N ARG A 79 22.85 -8.77 -11.12
CA ARG A 79 22.53 -10.20 -11.03
C ARG A 79 21.33 -10.56 -11.90
N GLU A 80 20.28 -9.76 -11.88
CA GLU A 80 19.10 -9.97 -12.73
C GLU A 80 19.50 -9.95 -14.20
N ARG A 81 20.31 -8.98 -14.63
CA ARG A 81 20.79 -8.88 -16.02
C ARG A 81 21.60 -10.10 -16.45
N GLU A 82 22.53 -10.57 -15.62
CA GLU A 82 23.31 -11.78 -15.91
C GLU A 82 22.43 -13.02 -16.04
N GLN A 83 21.43 -13.17 -15.16
CA GLN A 83 20.47 -14.26 -15.24
C GLN A 83 19.60 -14.18 -16.51
N VAL A 84 19.14 -12.99 -16.91
CA VAL A 84 18.36 -12.81 -18.15
C VAL A 84 19.20 -13.23 -19.36
N VAL A 85 20.46 -12.79 -19.41
CA VAL A 85 21.36 -13.10 -20.53
C VAL A 85 21.64 -14.60 -20.58
N SER A 86 21.93 -15.22 -19.44
CA SER A 86 22.18 -16.66 -19.33
C SER A 86 20.97 -17.51 -19.72
N LEU A 87 19.75 -17.15 -19.28
CA LEU A 87 18.53 -17.85 -19.68
C LEU A 87 18.23 -17.67 -21.18
N LYS A 88 18.42 -16.47 -21.71
CA LYS A 88 18.25 -16.21 -23.15
C LYS A 88 19.27 -16.95 -24.00
N SER A 89 20.52 -17.04 -23.57
CA SER A 89 21.54 -17.81 -24.28
C SER A 89 21.22 -19.30 -24.24
N MET A 90 20.89 -19.86 -23.08
CA MET A 90 20.49 -21.27 -22.96
C MET A 90 19.26 -21.61 -23.82
N GLN A 91 18.24 -20.76 -23.84
CA GLN A 91 17.07 -20.95 -24.70
C GLN A 91 17.44 -20.91 -26.19
N LYS A 92 18.32 -19.99 -26.59
CA LYS A 92 18.81 -19.87 -27.96
C LYS A 92 19.62 -21.10 -28.36
N ASP A 93 20.53 -21.56 -27.50
CA ASP A 93 21.37 -22.73 -27.74
C ASP A 93 20.51 -24.00 -27.85
N LEU A 94 19.47 -24.12 -27.01
CA LEU A 94 18.52 -25.22 -27.08
C LEU A 94 17.75 -25.23 -28.42
N ALA A 95 17.25 -24.07 -28.85
CA ALA A 95 16.51 -23.94 -30.10
C ALA A 95 17.39 -24.19 -31.33
N VAL A 96 18.63 -23.67 -31.32
CA VAL A 96 19.61 -23.88 -32.40
C VAL A 96 20.07 -25.33 -32.43
N GLY A 97 20.36 -25.94 -31.27
CA GLY A 97 20.76 -27.34 -31.16
C GLY A 97 19.68 -28.27 -31.71
N LEU A 98 18.44 -28.08 -31.28
CA LEU A 98 17.29 -28.81 -31.81
C LEU A 98 17.18 -28.63 -33.32
N ALA A 99 17.15 -27.39 -33.82
CA ALA A 99 17.03 -27.13 -35.27
C ALA A 99 18.18 -27.74 -36.09
N THR A 100 19.39 -27.81 -35.52
CA THR A 100 20.57 -28.37 -36.19
C THR A 100 20.49 -29.89 -36.26
N GLU A 101 20.19 -30.56 -35.16
CA GLU A 101 20.06 -32.02 -35.12
C GLU A 101 18.86 -32.50 -35.95
N LEU A 102 17.74 -31.77 -35.92
CA LEU A 102 16.59 -32.09 -36.78
C LEU A 102 16.90 -31.91 -38.28
N ARG A 103 17.78 -30.95 -38.63
CA ARG A 103 18.27 -30.79 -40.01
C ARG A 103 19.22 -31.93 -40.41
N GLN A 104 20.10 -32.36 -39.52
CA GLN A 104 21.00 -33.49 -39.77
C GLN A 104 20.20 -34.78 -40.01
N LEU A 105 19.24 -35.08 -39.14
CA LEU A 105 18.33 -36.24 -39.28
C LEU A 105 17.50 -36.19 -40.57
N ARG A 106 17.10 -35.00 -41.04
CA ARG A 106 16.42 -34.86 -42.36
C ARG A 106 17.33 -35.21 -43.54
N THR A 107 18.64 -35.02 -43.39
CA THR A 107 19.62 -35.19 -44.47
C THR A 107 20.10 -36.66 -44.56
N GLU A 108 20.14 -37.34 -43.41
CA GLU A 108 20.36 -38.79 -43.28
C GLU A 108 19.05 -39.55 -43.62
N ARG A 109 18.79 -39.69 -44.92
CA ARG A 109 17.63 -40.38 -45.47
C ARG A 109 17.81 -41.91 -45.35
N ASP A 110 17.36 -42.51 -44.27
CA ASP A 110 17.21 -43.98 -44.17
C ASP A 110 15.96 -44.40 -43.38
N GLN A 111 15.48 -45.61 -43.63
CA GLN A 111 14.06 -46.04 -43.53
C GLN A 111 13.44 -46.16 -42.11
N ASP A 112 14.12 -45.71 -41.04
CA ASP A 112 13.72 -45.89 -39.63
C ASP A 112 13.73 -44.58 -38.78
N VAL A 113 13.50 -43.40 -39.37
CA VAL A 113 13.68 -42.08 -38.72
C VAL A 113 12.60 -41.69 -37.69
N GLU A 114 11.37 -42.20 -37.80
CA GLU A 114 10.24 -41.78 -36.96
C GLU A 114 10.45 -41.97 -35.44
N PRO A 115 10.92 -43.13 -34.93
CA PRO A 115 11.14 -43.32 -33.50
C PRO A 115 12.29 -42.45 -32.96
N LEU A 116 13.38 -42.32 -33.73
CA LEU A 116 14.58 -41.56 -33.35
C LEU A 116 14.33 -40.05 -33.27
N TRP A 117 13.50 -39.51 -34.17
CA TRP A 117 13.02 -38.14 -34.10
C TRP A 117 12.23 -37.89 -32.81
N SER A 118 11.29 -38.78 -32.48
CA SER A 118 10.42 -38.65 -31.32
C SER A 118 11.22 -38.63 -30.02
N ASP A 119 12.23 -39.48 -29.91
CA ASP A 119 13.09 -39.55 -28.73
C ASP A 119 13.96 -38.29 -28.59
N LYS A 120 14.45 -37.74 -29.71
CA LYS A 120 15.25 -36.51 -29.68
C LYS A 120 14.42 -35.29 -29.32
N VAL A 121 13.21 -35.17 -29.87
CA VAL A 121 12.25 -34.13 -29.48
C VAL A 121 11.92 -34.25 -28.00
N ARG A 122 11.64 -35.47 -27.50
CA ARG A 122 11.40 -35.70 -26.06
C ARG A 122 12.59 -35.31 -25.19
N GLN A 123 13.82 -35.61 -25.62
CA GLN A 123 15.04 -35.20 -24.91
C GLN A 123 15.16 -33.67 -24.80
N TYR A 124 14.89 -32.93 -25.87
CA TYR A 124 14.95 -31.46 -25.87
C TYR A 124 13.78 -30.81 -25.14
N VAL A 125 12.60 -31.42 -25.16
CA VAL A 125 11.44 -31.02 -24.33
C VAL A 125 11.79 -31.16 -22.85
N ALA A 126 12.38 -32.28 -22.43
CA ALA A 126 12.81 -32.47 -21.03
C ALA A 126 13.87 -31.42 -20.61
N LYS A 127 14.84 -31.10 -21.49
CA LYS A 127 15.80 -30.01 -21.22
C LYS A 127 15.13 -28.63 -21.15
N HIS A 128 14.08 -28.40 -21.94
CA HIS A 128 13.32 -27.15 -21.87
C HIS A 128 12.55 -27.05 -20.55
N GLU A 129 11.96 -28.15 -20.07
CA GLU A 129 11.29 -28.21 -18.76
C GLU A 129 12.25 -27.91 -17.61
N GLU A 130 13.49 -28.42 -17.66
CA GLU A 130 14.52 -28.10 -16.68
C GLU A 130 14.86 -26.61 -16.67
N LEU A 131 15.04 -25.99 -17.86
CA LEU A 131 15.28 -24.55 -17.98
C LEU A 131 14.10 -23.71 -17.44
N LEU A 132 12.87 -24.16 -17.66
CA LEU A 132 11.67 -23.53 -17.09
C LEU A 132 11.65 -23.64 -15.57
N LEU A 133 12.00 -24.80 -15.01
CA LEU A 133 12.14 -24.98 -13.56
C LEU A 133 13.21 -24.06 -12.97
N ILE A 134 14.36 -23.91 -13.64
CA ILE A 134 15.43 -23.01 -13.22
C ILE A 134 14.94 -21.54 -13.27
N ALA A 135 14.26 -21.14 -14.33
CA ALA A 135 13.70 -19.80 -14.45
C ALA A 135 12.64 -19.53 -13.36
N VAL A 136 11.72 -20.47 -13.13
CA VAL A 136 10.66 -20.36 -12.12
C VAL A 136 11.25 -20.30 -10.70
N SER A 137 12.18 -21.19 -10.36
CA SER A 137 12.88 -21.22 -9.06
C SER A 137 13.76 -19.99 -8.83
N SER A 138 14.27 -19.39 -9.91
CA SER A 138 14.99 -18.11 -9.88
C SER A 138 14.07 -16.90 -9.71
N GLY A 139 12.74 -17.09 -9.71
CA GLY A 139 11.74 -16.06 -9.45
C GLY A 139 11.16 -15.40 -10.69
N TYR A 140 11.51 -15.86 -11.90
CA TYR A 140 11.02 -15.30 -13.17
C TYR A 140 9.51 -15.57 -13.41
N GLY A 141 8.88 -16.37 -12.55
CA GLY A 141 7.45 -16.67 -12.55
C GLY A 141 6.69 -16.24 -11.30
N PHE A 142 7.34 -15.55 -10.34
CA PHE A 142 6.69 -14.98 -9.16
C PHE A 142 6.50 -13.47 -9.37
N GLY A 143 5.30 -12.97 -9.11
CA GLY A 143 4.83 -11.64 -9.49
C GLY A 143 5.41 -10.50 -8.68
N ALA A 144 6.55 -10.73 -8.05
CA ALA A 144 7.43 -9.75 -7.43
C ALA A 144 8.83 -10.39 -7.32
N PRO A 145 9.87 -9.80 -7.94
CA PRO A 145 11.23 -10.28 -7.74
C PRO A 145 11.59 -10.16 -6.26
N VAL A 146 11.90 -11.29 -5.61
CA VAL A 146 12.32 -11.32 -4.22
C VAL A 146 13.82 -11.04 -4.13
N PRO A 147 14.29 -10.22 -3.17
CA PRO A 147 15.71 -9.94 -3.03
C PRO A 147 16.47 -11.22 -2.63
N ARG A 148 17.47 -11.59 -3.44
CA ARG A 148 18.28 -12.80 -3.21
C ARG A 148 19.66 -12.46 -2.68
N THR A 149 20.16 -11.25 -2.94
CA THR A 149 21.45 -10.78 -2.41
C THR A 149 21.32 -10.43 -0.93
N THR A 150 22.40 -10.61 -0.17
CA THR A 150 22.45 -10.21 1.25
C THR A 150 22.18 -8.70 1.39
N ILE A 151 22.71 -7.88 0.47
CA ILE A 151 22.51 -6.44 0.44
C ILE A 151 21.03 -6.11 0.17
N GLY A 152 20.41 -6.69 -0.85
CA GLY A 152 19.00 -6.49 -1.17
C GLY A 152 18.07 -6.91 -0.03
N ARG A 153 18.37 -8.00 0.67
CA ARG A 153 17.61 -8.43 1.86
C ARG A 153 17.75 -7.43 3.01
N THR A 154 18.96 -6.98 3.33
CA THR A 154 19.20 -5.99 4.38
C THR A 154 18.50 -4.67 4.08
N VAL A 155 18.61 -4.18 2.84
CA VAL A 155 17.91 -2.99 2.35
C VAL A 155 16.40 -3.18 2.52
N GLY A 156 15.85 -4.32 2.10
CA GLY A 156 14.42 -4.62 2.26
C GLY A 156 13.93 -4.59 3.71
N VAL A 157 14.70 -5.12 4.66
CA VAL A 157 14.34 -5.07 6.08
C VAL A 157 14.30 -3.63 6.60
N ILE A 158 15.30 -2.80 6.26
CA ILE A 158 15.35 -1.39 6.67
C ILE A 158 14.16 -0.62 6.07
N PHE A 159 13.88 -0.83 4.78
CA PHE A 159 12.77 -0.19 4.09
C PHE A 159 11.41 -0.57 4.68
N ALA A 160 11.21 -1.84 5.04
CA ALA A 160 9.99 -2.32 5.67
C ALA A 160 9.83 -1.76 7.10
N ALA A 161 10.91 -1.74 7.89
CA ALA A 161 10.89 -1.28 9.28
C ALA A 161 10.47 0.19 9.41
N ILE A 162 10.84 1.04 8.45
CA ILE A 162 10.50 2.46 8.45
C ILE A 162 9.21 2.71 7.65
N GLY A 163 9.10 2.09 6.48
CA GLY A 163 8.01 2.33 5.53
C GLY A 163 6.66 1.86 6.02
N ILE A 164 6.58 0.66 6.62
CA ILE A 164 5.30 0.10 7.07
C ILE A 164 4.66 0.97 8.16
N PRO A 165 5.36 1.34 9.26
CA PRO A 165 4.78 2.22 10.27
C PRO A 165 4.41 3.59 9.71
N ALA A 166 5.27 4.20 8.88
CA ALA A 166 5.02 5.52 8.30
C ALA A 166 3.79 5.51 7.37
N HIS A 167 3.67 4.48 6.54
CA HIS A 167 2.52 4.28 5.65
C HIS A 167 1.23 4.07 6.44
N PHE A 168 1.26 3.22 7.46
CA PHE A 168 0.11 2.97 8.31
C PHE A 168 -0.35 4.23 9.06
N LEU A 169 0.60 5.02 9.58
CA LEU A 169 0.31 6.31 10.19
C LEU A 169 -0.34 7.27 9.19
N LEU A 170 0.15 7.34 7.94
CA LEU A 170 -0.46 8.18 6.91
C LEU A 170 -1.93 7.80 6.68
N ILE A 171 -2.19 6.52 6.45
CA ILE A 171 -3.53 6.03 6.12
C ILE A 171 -4.50 6.23 7.29
N LEU A 172 -4.09 5.91 8.52
CA LEU A 172 -4.95 6.10 9.69
C LEU A 172 -5.27 7.58 9.92
N ASN A 173 -4.28 8.46 9.80
CA ASN A 173 -4.51 9.89 9.98
C ASN A 173 -5.41 10.46 8.88
N PHE A 174 -5.24 10.00 7.64
CA PHE A 174 -6.14 10.34 6.54
C PHE A 174 -7.58 9.90 6.86
N GLY A 175 -7.76 8.66 7.33
CA GLY A 175 -9.06 8.12 7.73
C GLY A 175 -9.75 8.97 8.81
N VAL A 176 -9.02 9.34 9.87
CA VAL A 176 -9.53 10.23 10.93
C VAL A 176 -9.89 11.62 10.39
N MET A 177 -9.08 12.18 9.49
CA MET A 177 -9.36 13.48 8.88
C MET A 177 -10.67 13.46 8.08
N VAL A 178 -10.86 12.43 7.25
CA VAL A 178 -12.08 12.26 6.45
C VAL A 178 -13.29 12.06 7.36
N ALA A 179 -13.20 11.23 8.40
CA ALA A 179 -14.28 11.01 9.36
C ALA A 179 -14.73 12.32 10.02
N LEU A 180 -13.78 13.18 10.45
CA LEU A 180 -14.09 14.48 11.04
C LEU A 180 -14.68 15.47 10.04
N ARG A 181 -14.18 15.50 8.80
CA ARG A 181 -14.78 16.33 7.74
C ARG A 181 -16.20 15.90 7.43
N LEU A 182 -16.46 14.59 7.43
CA LEU A 182 -17.78 14.02 7.20
C LEU A 182 -18.74 14.34 8.35
N GLN A 183 -18.26 14.31 9.60
CA GLN A 183 -19.01 14.76 10.78
C GLN A 183 -19.35 16.26 10.70
N LYS A 184 -18.37 17.11 10.36
CA LYS A 184 -18.59 18.55 10.17
C LYS A 184 -19.59 18.83 9.04
N TYR A 185 -19.44 18.14 7.91
CA TYR A 185 -20.37 18.26 6.79
C TYR A 185 -21.79 17.85 7.20
N ALA A 186 -21.94 16.77 7.97
CA ALA A 186 -23.24 16.35 8.49
C ALA A 186 -23.85 17.39 9.44
N LEU A 187 -23.05 18.05 10.28
CA LEU A 187 -23.50 19.13 11.16
C LEU A 187 -23.95 20.37 10.36
N VAL A 188 -23.14 20.81 9.40
CA VAL A 188 -23.46 21.96 8.52
C VAL A 188 -24.69 21.67 7.66
N ARG A 189 -24.83 20.45 7.14
CA ARG A 189 -26.02 20.04 6.37
C ARG A 189 -27.26 19.91 7.24
N ARG A 190 -27.11 19.60 8.54
CA ARG A 190 -28.22 19.64 9.51
C ARG A 190 -28.66 21.08 9.82
N GLY A 191 -27.73 22.04 9.72
CA GLY A 191 -27.93 23.41 9.24
C GLY A 191 -28.83 24.38 10.02
N ALA A 192 -30.08 24.05 10.32
CA ALA A 192 -31.09 25.12 10.35
C ALA A 192 -32.28 24.84 11.26
N ARG A 193 -32.05 24.24 12.44
CA ARG A 193 -33.00 24.27 13.56
C ARG A 193 -32.32 23.75 14.83
N LEU A 194 -31.72 24.62 15.64
CA LEU A 194 -31.60 24.35 17.07
C LEU A 194 -31.36 25.68 17.79
N ASP A 195 -32.39 26.13 18.51
CA ASP A 195 -32.25 27.12 19.57
C ASP A 195 -31.20 26.66 20.58
N ASN A 196 -30.58 27.64 21.24
CA ASN A 196 -29.36 27.60 22.04
C ASN A 196 -29.38 26.71 23.32
N ALA A 197 -29.97 25.52 23.34
CA ALA A 197 -30.15 24.75 24.58
C ALA A 197 -29.57 23.33 24.67
N GLU A 198 -29.03 22.71 23.60
CA GLU A 198 -28.46 21.34 23.72
C GLU A 198 -27.11 21.20 23.00
N ILE A 199 -26.03 21.64 23.67
CA ILE A 199 -24.66 21.47 23.19
C ILE A 199 -24.04 20.14 23.68
N SER A 200 -24.70 19.39 24.57
CA SER A 200 -24.03 18.37 25.40
C SER A 200 -23.90 16.96 24.80
N HIS A 201 -24.63 16.53 23.77
CA HIS A 201 -24.47 15.16 23.25
C HIS A 201 -24.77 15.00 21.75
N PHE A 202 -23.83 15.42 20.90
CA PHE A 202 -23.96 15.24 19.44
C PHE A 202 -23.61 13.81 18.98
N THR A 203 -24.63 12.95 18.92
CA THR A 203 -24.54 11.62 18.31
C THR A 203 -24.35 11.70 16.79
N MET A 204 -23.37 10.98 16.26
CA MET A 204 -23.11 10.89 14.82
C MET A 204 -24.33 10.29 14.07
N PRO A 205 -24.82 10.91 12.97
CA PRO A 205 -26.01 10.43 12.27
C PRO A 205 -25.81 9.03 11.68
N ARG A 206 -26.86 8.20 11.69
CA ARG A 206 -26.81 6.81 11.18
C ARG A 206 -26.32 6.72 9.72
N TRP A 207 -26.71 7.67 8.87
CA TRP A 207 -26.27 7.73 7.47
C TRP A 207 -24.74 7.89 7.33
N VAL A 208 -24.10 8.64 8.22
CA VAL A 208 -22.64 8.85 8.21
C VAL A 208 -21.91 7.56 8.57
N LYS A 209 -22.52 6.71 9.42
CA LYS A 209 -21.98 5.39 9.78
C LYS A 209 -22.10 4.41 8.63
N ILE A 210 -23.21 4.44 7.88
CA ILE A 210 -23.51 3.50 6.79
C ILE A 210 -22.74 3.85 5.51
N LEU A 211 -22.53 5.13 5.22
CA LEU A 211 -21.87 5.61 4.01
C LEU A 211 -20.54 4.89 3.67
N PRO A 212 -19.54 4.78 4.57
CA PRO A 212 -18.28 4.14 4.24
C PRO A 212 -18.42 2.62 3.98
N PHE A 213 -19.43 1.95 4.56
CA PHE A 213 -19.72 0.54 4.22
C PHE A 213 -20.31 0.41 2.81
N ILE A 214 -21.23 1.31 2.42
CA ILE A 214 -21.74 1.35 1.05
C ILE A 214 -20.59 1.60 0.07
N CYS A 215 -19.70 2.57 0.38
CA CYS A 215 -18.51 2.83 -0.43
C CYS A 215 -17.59 1.61 -0.53
N SER A 216 -17.41 0.85 0.55
CA SER A 216 -16.60 -0.38 0.55
C SER A 216 -17.20 -1.46 -0.36
N VAL A 217 -18.50 -1.69 -0.29
CA VAL A 217 -19.19 -2.65 -1.17
C VAL A 217 -19.11 -2.18 -2.62
N ALA A 218 -19.40 -0.92 -2.91
CA ALA A 218 -19.30 -0.37 -4.26
C ALA A 218 -17.87 -0.46 -4.82
N TYR A 219 -16.86 -0.21 -3.98
CA TYR A 219 -15.44 -0.35 -4.34
C TYR A 219 -15.04 -1.79 -4.63
N TYR A 220 -15.63 -2.75 -3.89
CA TYR A 220 -15.44 -4.17 -4.15
C TYR A 220 -16.06 -4.60 -5.49
N ILE A 221 -17.30 -4.18 -5.77
CA ILE A 221 -17.96 -4.43 -7.06
C ILE A 221 -17.19 -3.80 -8.22
N LEU A 222 -16.66 -2.58 -8.04
CA LEU A 222 -15.81 -1.94 -9.03
C LEU A 222 -14.54 -2.76 -9.31
N GLY A 223 -13.93 -3.34 -8.27
CA GLY A 223 -12.81 -4.27 -8.42
C GLY A 223 -13.18 -5.49 -9.25
N ILE A 224 -14.31 -6.14 -8.95
CA ILE A 224 -14.80 -7.28 -9.72
C ILE A 224 -15.04 -6.90 -11.18
N LEU A 225 -15.59 -5.71 -11.45
CA LEU A 225 -15.86 -5.26 -12.81
C LEU A 225 -14.55 -4.98 -13.57
N CYS A 226 -13.63 -4.21 -12.98
CA CYS A 226 -12.36 -3.85 -13.61
C CYS A 226 -11.46 -5.07 -13.84
N PHE A 227 -11.28 -5.92 -12.84
CA PHE A 227 -10.41 -7.10 -12.94
C PHE A 227 -11.10 -8.29 -13.59
N GLY A 228 -12.43 -8.39 -13.51
CA GLY A 228 -13.21 -9.41 -14.20
C GLY A 228 -13.27 -9.19 -15.71
N ILE A 229 -13.53 -7.95 -16.17
CA ILE A 229 -13.49 -7.60 -17.59
C ILE A 229 -12.07 -7.75 -18.14
N ALA A 230 -11.05 -7.33 -17.37
CA ALA A 230 -9.65 -7.45 -17.80
C ALA A 230 -9.16 -8.90 -17.97
N ARG A 231 -9.83 -9.89 -17.35
CA ARG A 231 -9.35 -11.28 -17.29
C ARG A 231 -10.20 -12.25 -18.13
N SER A 232 -11.37 -11.85 -18.63
CA SER A 232 -12.31 -12.70 -19.38
C SER A 232 -12.55 -14.08 -18.72
N ARG A 233 -12.54 -14.13 -17.39
CA ARG A 233 -12.70 -15.35 -16.59
C ARG A 233 -14.16 -15.50 -16.12
N PRO A 234 -14.60 -16.73 -15.79
CA PRO A 234 -15.93 -16.96 -15.23
C PRO A 234 -16.14 -16.12 -13.96
N ILE A 235 -17.38 -15.65 -13.76
CA ILE A 235 -17.76 -14.67 -12.72
C ILE A 235 -17.30 -15.10 -11.32
N ALA A 236 -17.34 -16.40 -11.01
CA ALA A 236 -16.87 -16.94 -9.73
C ALA A 236 -15.38 -16.66 -9.45
N ALA A 237 -14.52 -16.79 -10.46
CA ALA A 237 -13.09 -16.47 -10.34
C ALA A 237 -12.84 -14.96 -10.25
N SER A 238 -13.73 -14.16 -10.87
CA SER A 238 -13.68 -12.71 -10.81
C SER A 238 -14.11 -12.14 -9.45
N VAL A 239 -14.95 -12.85 -8.69
CA VAL A 239 -15.31 -12.47 -7.30
C VAL A 239 -14.14 -12.73 -6.35
N MET A 240 -13.49 -13.89 -6.50
CA MET A 240 -12.33 -14.28 -5.67
C MET A 240 -11.01 -13.63 -6.12
N PHE A 241 -11.07 -12.61 -6.98
CA PHE A 241 -9.89 -11.97 -7.53
C PHE A 241 -8.86 -11.50 -6.50
N PRO A 242 -9.22 -10.98 -5.30
CA PRO A 242 -8.19 -10.56 -4.35
C PRO A 242 -7.37 -11.75 -3.86
N LEU A 243 -8.02 -12.87 -3.54
CA LEU A 243 -7.35 -14.10 -3.09
C LEU A 243 -6.48 -14.71 -4.20
N ASP A 244 -6.95 -14.68 -5.44
CA ASP A 244 -6.15 -15.11 -6.59
C ASP A 244 -4.86 -14.28 -6.75
N PHE A 245 -4.96 -12.97 -6.53
CA PHE A 245 -3.83 -12.06 -6.71
C PHE A 245 -2.87 -12.00 -5.50
N THR A 246 -3.36 -12.08 -4.26
CA THR A 246 -2.50 -12.01 -3.06
C THR A 246 -2.12 -13.38 -2.49
N ALA A 247 -3.00 -14.38 -2.50
CA ALA A 247 -2.75 -15.68 -1.88
C ALA A 247 -2.27 -16.74 -2.88
N ALA A 248 -2.83 -16.76 -4.10
CA ALA A 248 -2.49 -17.77 -5.11
C ALA A 248 -1.33 -17.37 -6.04
N GLY A 249 -0.72 -16.20 -5.82
CA GLY A 249 0.40 -15.71 -6.63
C GLY A 249 0.04 -15.36 -8.09
N GLY A 250 -1.26 -15.28 -8.43
CA GLY A 250 -1.74 -15.07 -9.80
C GLY A 250 -1.33 -13.72 -10.42
N LEU A 251 -0.84 -12.78 -9.60
CA LEU A 251 -0.29 -11.50 -10.03
C LEU A 251 0.95 -11.66 -10.95
N SER A 252 1.62 -12.81 -10.91
CA SER A 252 2.81 -13.09 -11.72
C SER A 252 2.53 -13.37 -13.19
N THR A 253 1.37 -13.99 -13.46
CA THR A 253 0.97 -14.43 -14.80
C THR A 253 0.29 -13.33 -15.62
N ILE A 254 0.12 -12.14 -15.02
CA ILE A 254 -0.73 -11.07 -15.54
C ILE A 254 0.14 -9.86 -15.94
N ALA A 255 -0.28 -9.19 -17.02
CA ALA A 255 0.44 -8.07 -17.60
C ALA A 255 0.81 -6.98 -16.58
N GLY A 256 1.99 -6.39 -16.74
CA GLY A 256 2.56 -5.41 -15.78
C GLY A 256 1.63 -4.25 -15.43
N HIS A 257 0.88 -3.73 -16.40
CA HIS A 257 -0.07 -2.62 -16.19
C HIS A 257 -1.20 -2.99 -15.21
N VAL A 258 -1.70 -4.21 -15.28
CA VAL A 258 -2.76 -4.70 -14.38
C VAL A 258 -2.22 -4.87 -12.96
N ARG A 259 -0.93 -5.21 -12.80
CA ARG A 259 -0.28 -5.30 -11.48
C ARG A 259 -0.21 -3.93 -10.80
N ILE A 260 0.10 -2.88 -11.55
CA ILE A 260 0.13 -1.50 -11.05
C ILE A 260 -1.27 -1.05 -10.65
N LEU A 261 -2.28 -1.31 -11.50
CA LEU A 261 -3.68 -1.00 -11.19
C LEU A 261 -4.19 -1.75 -9.95
N TYR A 262 -3.79 -3.01 -9.78
CA TYR A 262 -4.13 -3.80 -8.59
C TYR A 262 -3.45 -3.26 -7.32
N GLY A 263 -2.20 -2.81 -7.41
CA GLY A 263 -1.55 -2.11 -6.30
C GLY A 263 -2.30 -0.84 -5.89
N LEU A 264 -2.68 0.00 -6.85
CA LEU A 264 -3.49 1.20 -6.59
C LEU A 264 -4.87 0.84 -5.99
N TYR A 265 -5.47 -0.25 -6.43
CA TYR A 265 -6.71 -0.76 -5.89
C TYR A 265 -6.60 -1.18 -4.42
N LEU A 266 -5.53 -1.90 -4.06
CA LEU A 266 -5.28 -2.29 -2.67
C LEU A 266 -5.08 -1.06 -1.77
N GLU A 267 -4.34 -0.05 -2.23
CA GLU A 267 -4.16 1.20 -1.47
C GLU A 267 -5.49 1.92 -1.21
N GLY A 268 -6.37 1.98 -2.21
CA GLY A 268 -7.72 2.51 -2.04
C GLY A 268 -8.55 1.70 -1.05
N ALA A 269 -8.47 0.36 -1.10
CA ALA A 269 -9.17 -0.52 -0.17
C ALA A 269 -8.72 -0.31 1.29
N VAL A 270 -7.41 -0.24 1.54
CA VAL A 270 -6.85 0.01 2.88
C VAL A 270 -7.24 1.40 3.39
N THR A 271 -7.29 2.40 2.48
CA THR A 271 -7.74 3.75 2.82
C THR A 271 -9.23 3.79 3.23
N ILE A 272 -10.11 3.09 2.50
CA ILE A 272 -11.53 2.97 2.87
C ILE A 272 -11.67 2.25 4.20
N ALA A 273 -10.92 1.18 4.43
CA ALA A 273 -10.92 0.45 5.71
C ALA A 273 -10.50 1.36 6.88
N ALA A 274 -9.47 2.20 6.71
CA ALA A 274 -9.06 3.16 7.71
C ALA A 274 -10.14 4.22 8.01
N ILE A 275 -10.89 4.66 7.00
CA ILE A 275 -12.05 5.54 7.18
C ILE A 275 -13.14 4.83 8.01
N VAL A 276 -13.47 3.58 7.68
CA VAL A 276 -14.44 2.77 8.44
C VAL A 276 -14.01 2.65 9.90
N VAL A 277 -12.75 2.26 10.16
CA VAL A 277 -12.20 2.15 11.52
C VAL A 277 -12.27 3.49 12.27
N ALA A 278 -11.94 4.60 11.61
CA ALA A 278 -12.02 5.92 12.22
C ALA A 278 -13.46 6.30 12.60
N VAL A 279 -14.44 6.06 11.73
CA VAL A 279 -15.86 6.33 11.98
C VAL A 279 -16.40 5.44 13.11
N LEU A 280 -16.02 4.16 13.12
CA LEU A 280 -16.41 3.22 14.17
C LEU A 280 -15.80 3.60 15.51
N ARG A 281 -14.52 3.98 15.55
CA ARG A 281 -13.86 4.43 16.78
C ARG A 281 -14.58 5.61 17.40
N VAL A 282 -14.88 6.65 16.62
CA VAL A 282 -15.62 7.83 17.08
C VAL A 282 -17.01 7.43 17.61
N SER A 283 -17.69 6.49 16.93
CA SER A 283 -18.99 5.99 17.36
C SER A 283 -18.94 5.18 18.66
N ALA A 284 -17.93 4.33 18.82
CA ALA A 284 -17.74 3.49 19.99
C ALA A 284 -17.41 4.33 21.23
N THR A 285 -16.54 5.33 21.08
CA THR A 285 -16.20 6.26 22.18
C THR A 285 -17.44 7.04 22.65
N GLN A 286 -18.30 7.49 21.73
CA GLN A 286 -19.57 8.14 22.07
C GLN A 286 -20.57 7.20 22.75
N SER A 287 -20.64 5.94 22.31
CA SER A 287 -21.54 4.95 22.91
C SER A 287 -21.11 4.58 24.33
N LEU A 288 -19.80 4.45 24.56
CA LEU A 288 -19.24 4.13 25.87
C LEU A 288 -19.40 5.29 26.87
N THR A 289 -19.22 6.53 26.44
CA THR A 289 -19.47 7.70 27.29
C THR A 289 -20.94 7.83 27.70
N ASN A 290 -21.87 7.61 26.76
CA ASN A 290 -23.31 7.62 27.07
C ASN A 290 -23.70 6.50 28.06
N ILE A 291 -23.13 5.30 27.91
CA ILE A 291 -23.32 4.19 28.85
C ILE A 291 -22.67 4.50 30.21
N GLY A 292 -21.45 5.04 30.23
CA GLY A 292 -20.74 5.41 31.47
C GLY A 292 -21.48 6.47 32.29
N LEU A 293 -22.03 7.49 31.62
CA LEU A 293 -22.90 8.49 32.26
C LEU A 293 -24.21 7.87 32.75
N LYS A 294 -24.85 7.00 31.95
CA LYS A 294 -26.11 6.32 32.32
C LYS A 294 -25.99 5.42 33.55
N TYR A 295 -24.83 4.80 33.77
CA TYR A 295 -24.56 3.96 34.93
C TYR A 295 -23.84 4.70 36.07
N GLY A 296 -23.71 6.03 36.00
CA GLY A 296 -23.06 6.84 37.04
C GLY A 296 -21.57 6.54 37.25
N LEU A 297 -20.93 5.91 36.25
CA LEU A 297 -19.50 5.60 36.28
C LEU A 297 -18.63 6.81 35.92
N LEU A 298 -19.23 7.83 35.31
CA LEU A 298 -18.59 9.09 34.92
C LEU A 298 -19.38 10.23 35.55
N ILE A 299 -18.68 11.17 36.20
CA ILE A 299 -19.24 12.41 36.75
C ILE A 299 -19.06 13.49 35.68
N GLU A 300 -20.13 14.26 35.43
CA GLU A 300 -20.12 15.39 34.51
C GLU A 300 -19.68 16.63 35.30
N ASP A 301 -18.45 17.11 35.07
CA ASP A 301 -17.91 18.35 35.65
C ASP A 301 -18.37 19.59 34.86
#